data_AF-A0A1A6ARI4-F1
#
_entry.id   AF-A0A1A6ARI4-F1
#
_cell.length_a   1.000
_cell.length_b   1.000
_cell.length_c   1.000
_cell.angle_alpha   90.00
_cell.angle_beta   90.00
_cell.angle_gamma   90.00
#
_symmetry.space_group_name_H-M   'P 1'
#
loop_
_entity.id
_entity.type
_entity.pdbx_description
1 polymer ?
#
loop_
_entity_poly.entity_id
_entity_poly.type
_entity_poly.pdbx_seq_one_letter_code
_entity_poly.pdbx_strand_id
1 'polypeptide(L)'
;MSKIVFADNNKRIGKVLFIVEGIKTEIKILHKIFTNIFDYQYEKLDRLDRYRPYNKKDNPLSSIFVINTEESNIKDIEDANGYLDNLFERLIDEYNFPVDKAAIFYIFDRDNYSNTNKTLISDLMNKLNNSRESNDEYDRQGLLLLSYPSIESFTASNYIKDTFSIEIEKGADLKKYLHERSIGYQKINKDTVALAVNEMDKAIKSIGIENYDLDNFRGANLEIYSYEEKYYAQTKKYKLLSLLCIALLDLGLIALEDE
;
A
#
# COMPACT_ATOMS: atom_id res chain seq x y z
N MET A 1 -20.55 5.02 11.33
CA MET A 1 -19.21 5.03 10.71
C MET A 1 -18.25 4.74 11.83
N SER A 2 -17.24 3.91 11.61
CA SER A 2 -16.26 3.63 12.64
C SER A 2 -15.56 4.93 13.05
N LYS A 3 -15.33 5.12 14.33
CA LYS A 3 -14.59 6.27 14.82
C LYS A 3 -13.11 6.04 14.52
N ILE A 4 -12.47 7.00 13.85
CA ILE A 4 -11.05 6.93 13.50
C ILE A 4 -10.23 7.58 14.60
N VAL A 5 -9.30 6.83 15.17
CA VAL A 5 -8.36 7.34 16.17
C VAL A 5 -6.94 7.30 15.61
N PHE A 6 -6.24 8.43 15.65
CA PHE A 6 -4.84 8.50 15.30
C PHE A 6 -3.98 8.20 16.53
N ALA A 7 -2.92 7.45 16.34
CA ALA A 7 -1.91 7.26 17.37
C ALA A 7 -1.20 8.58 17.71
N ASP A 8 -0.58 8.60 18.88
CA ASP A 8 0.28 9.72 19.30
C ASP A 8 1.39 9.97 18.28
N ASN A 9 1.79 11.23 18.14
CA ASN A 9 2.81 11.65 17.17
C ASN A 9 4.19 10.97 17.37
N ASN A 10 4.40 10.30 18.51
CA ASN A 10 5.64 9.57 18.84
C ASN A 10 5.46 8.04 18.80
N LYS A 11 4.37 7.54 18.20
CA LYS A 11 4.14 6.11 18.02
C LYS A 11 5.36 5.47 17.38
N ARG A 12 5.91 4.43 18.04
CA ARG A 12 7.02 3.65 17.51
C ARG A 12 6.45 2.58 16.60
N ILE A 13 6.83 2.62 15.33
CA ILE A 13 6.44 1.66 14.30
C ILE A 13 7.60 0.79 13.82
N GLY A 14 8.81 1.04 14.35
CA GLY A 14 10.03 0.35 13.93
C GLY A 14 10.49 0.77 12.53
N LYS A 15 11.26 -0.11 11.89
CA LYS A 15 11.69 0.09 10.50
C LYS A 15 10.59 -0.42 9.58
N VAL A 16 10.26 0.34 8.54
CA VAL A 16 9.20 -0.02 7.60
C VAL A 16 9.73 0.12 6.18
N LEU A 17 9.57 -0.92 5.38
CA LEU A 17 9.94 -0.96 3.96
C LEU A 17 8.67 -1.01 3.11
N PHE A 18 8.51 -0.04 2.22
CA PHE A 18 7.51 -0.13 1.15
C PHE A 18 8.18 -0.49 -0.16
N ILE A 19 7.65 -1.49 -0.83
CA ILE A 19 8.03 -1.93 -2.17
C ILE A 19 6.87 -1.58 -3.09
N VAL A 20 7.09 -0.66 -4.02
CA VAL A 20 6.02 -0.10 -4.87
C VAL A 20 6.28 -0.36 -6.35
N GLU A 21 5.21 -0.43 -7.14
CA GLU A 21 5.31 -0.66 -8.58
C GLU A 21 5.85 0.56 -9.36
N GLY A 22 5.42 1.77 -8.98
CA GLY A 22 5.74 3.01 -9.69
C GLY A 22 6.93 3.79 -9.13
N ILE A 23 7.43 4.74 -9.93
CA ILE A 23 8.65 5.52 -9.61
C ILE A 23 8.38 6.91 -9.02
N LYS A 24 7.12 7.34 -8.91
CA LYS A 24 6.82 8.75 -8.62
C LYS A 24 5.61 8.99 -7.74
N THR A 25 4.44 8.50 -8.13
CA THR A 25 3.18 8.89 -7.47
C THR A 25 3.09 8.27 -6.08
N GLU A 26 3.38 6.98 -6.00
CA GLU A 26 3.40 6.14 -4.80
C GLU A 26 4.39 6.71 -3.78
N ILE A 27 5.63 6.92 -4.20
CA ILE A 27 6.71 7.53 -3.38
C ILE A 27 6.29 8.89 -2.82
N LYS A 28 5.62 9.73 -3.62
CA LYS A 28 5.17 11.06 -3.17
C LYS A 28 4.03 10.99 -2.16
N ILE A 29 3.11 10.06 -2.33
CA ILE A 29 1.99 9.84 -1.41
C ILE A 29 2.49 9.23 -0.10
N LEU A 30 3.37 8.24 -0.15
CA LEU A 30 3.99 7.67 1.05
C LEU A 30 4.79 8.72 1.81
N HIS A 31 5.61 9.55 1.14
CA HIS A 31 6.28 10.68 1.78
C HIS A 31 5.29 11.66 2.42
N LYS A 32 4.17 11.98 1.73
CA LYS A 32 3.13 12.85 2.27
C LYS A 32 2.50 12.29 3.54
N ILE A 33 2.21 10.99 3.58
CA ILE A 33 1.63 10.33 4.75
C ILE A 33 2.68 10.26 5.86
N PHE A 34 3.77 9.54 5.64
CA PHE A 34 4.67 9.18 6.72
C PHE A 34 5.53 10.33 7.21
N THR A 35 5.88 11.30 6.35
CA THR A 35 6.69 12.45 6.77
C THR A 35 5.83 13.65 7.10
N ASN A 36 4.90 14.06 6.23
CA ASN A 36 4.17 15.31 6.50
C ASN A 36 3.03 15.16 7.50
N ILE A 37 2.43 13.97 7.64
CA ILE A 37 1.32 13.73 8.59
C ILE A 37 1.81 13.11 9.90
N PHE A 38 2.69 12.10 9.80
CA PHE A 38 3.17 11.34 10.96
C PHE A 38 4.60 11.68 11.40
N ASP A 39 5.30 12.57 10.70
CA ASP A 39 6.62 13.07 11.08
C ASP A 39 7.69 11.97 11.26
N TYR A 40 7.69 10.92 10.44
CA TYR A 40 8.79 9.95 10.40
C TYR A 40 9.92 10.39 9.46
N GLN A 41 11.13 9.91 9.74
CA GLN A 41 12.21 9.91 8.76
C GLN A 41 11.79 9.02 7.59
N TYR A 42 12.05 9.51 6.38
CA TYR A 42 11.67 8.83 5.15
C TYR A 42 12.84 8.84 4.17
N GLU A 43 13.13 7.70 3.59
CA GLU A 43 14.16 7.52 2.59
C GLU A 43 13.57 6.83 1.38
N LYS A 44 14.09 7.17 0.19
CA LYS A 44 13.78 6.44 -1.03
C LYS A 44 15.05 6.05 -1.76
N LEU A 45 14.99 4.91 -2.44
CA LEU A 45 15.92 4.52 -3.50
C LEU A 45 15.06 4.01 -4.65
N ASP A 46 15.05 4.73 -5.78
CA ASP A 46 14.34 4.25 -6.97
C ASP A 46 15.28 3.44 -7.86
N ARG A 47 14.73 2.59 -8.74
CA ARG A 47 15.41 1.74 -9.73
C ARG A 47 16.34 2.46 -10.72
N LEU A 48 16.40 3.79 -10.68
CA LEU A 48 17.41 4.60 -11.39
C LEU A 48 18.55 5.01 -10.45
N ASP A 49 18.71 4.31 -9.33
CA ASP A 49 19.64 4.55 -8.23
C ASP A 49 19.58 5.95 -7.62
N ARG A 50 18.42 6.61 -7.65
CA ARG A 50 18.27 7.97 -7.09
C ARG A 50 17.83 7.91 -5.64
N TYR A 51 18.82 7.87 -4.75
CA TYR A 51 18.61 7.99 -3.31
C TYR A 51 18.19 9.40 -2.89
N ARG A 52 17.18 9.52 -2.01
CA ARG A 52 16.83 10.79 -1.34
C ARG A 52 16.32 10.57 0.09
N PRO A 53 16.94 11.21 1.09
CA PRO A 53 16.43 11.26 2.46
C PRO A 53 15.57 12.50 2.72
N TYR A 54 14.61 12.36 3.61
CA TYR A 54 13.67 13.39 4.05
C TYR A 54 13.48 13.31 5.56
N ASN A 55 13.34 14.48 6.19
CA ASN A 55 13.13 14.60 7.64
C ASN A 55 14.15 13.77 8.44
N LYS A 56 15.44 13.94 8.14
CA LYS A 56 16.51 13.20 8.81
C LYS A 56 16.44 13.45 10.31
N LYS A 57 16.43 12.38 11.10
CA LYS A 57 16.44 12.39 12.56
C LYS A 57 17.68 11.66 13.04
N ASP A 58 18.19 12.01 14.21
CA ASP A 58 19.32 11.31 14.81
C ASP A 58 18.85 9.98 15.38
N ASN A 59 19.42 8.87 14.89
CA ASN A 59 19.16 7.49 15.32
C ASN A 59 17.66 7.17 15.50
N PRO A 60 16.85 7.28 14.42
CA PRO A 60 15.42 7.13 14.53
C PRO A 60 15.03 5.70 14.88
N LEU A 61 14.33 5.53 16.00
CA LEU A 61 13.66 4.27 16.36
C LEU A 61 12.55 3.88 15.38
N SER A 62 12.09 4.83 14.55
CA SER A 62 11.11 4.57 13.49
C SER A 62 11.46 5.34 12.22
N SER A 63 11.56 4.62 11.10
CA SER A 63 11.89 5.20 9.82
C SER A 63 11.29 4.39 8.68
N ILE A 64 10.95 5.08 7.61
CA ILE A 64 10.38 4.51 6.40
C ILE A 64 11.45 4.49 5.31
N PHE A 65 11.56 3.37 4.62
CA PHE A 65 12.32 3.27 3.38
C PHE A 65 11.38 2.84 2.26
N VAL A 66 11.49 3.46 1.10
CA VAL A 66 10.67 3.13 -0.07
C VAL A 66 11.55 2.80 -1.26
N ILE A 67 11.30 1.64 -1.84
CA ILE A 67 11.94 1.15 -3.06
C ILE A 67 10.88 0.76 -4.08
N ASN A 68 11.31 0.52 -5.31
CA ASN A 68 10.46 -0.07 -6.33
C ASN A 68 11.10 -1.32 -6.91
N THR A 69 10.26 -2.18 -7.51
CA THR A 69 10.70 -3.31 -8.31
C THR A 69 11.43 -2.84 -9.57
N GLU A 70 12.17 -3.75 -10.19
CA GLU A 70 12.93 -3.50 -11.42
C GLU A 70 12.01 -2.97 -12.52
N GLU A 71 10.91 -3.67 -12.77
CA GLU A 71 9.85 -3.26 -13.68
C GLU A 71 8.55 -2.97 -12.94
N SER A 72 7.64 -2.26 -13.62
CA SER A 72 6.29 -2.00 -13.09
C SER A 72 5.39 -3.18 -13.40
N ASN A 73 5.65 -4.32 -12.73
CA ASN A 73 4.86 -5.52 -12.86
C ASN A 73 4.88 -6.35 -11.56
N ILE A 74 3.75 -6.98 -11.22
CA ILE A 74 3.67 -7.78 -10.01
C ILE A 74 4.58 -9.01 -10.03
N LYS A 75 4.94 -9.54 -11.21
CA LYS A 75 5.84 -10.70 -11.34
C LYS A 75 7.25 -10.43 -10.82
N ASP A 76 7.66 -9.16 -10.76
CA ASP A 76 9.00 -8.80 -10.32
C ASP A 76 9.14 -8.97 -8.80
N ILE A 77 8.03 -9.23 -8.09
CA ILE A 77 8.04 -9.66 -6.69
C ILE A 77 8.59 -11.08 -6.53
N GLU A 78 8.38 -11.98 -7.51
CA GLU A 78 9.00 -13.32 -7.47
C GLU A 78 10.51 -13.23 -7.57
N ASP A 79 11.01 -12.12 -8.12
CA ASP A 79 12.43 -11.79 -8.17
C ASP A 79 13.28 -12.91 -8.79
N ALA A 80 12.82 -13.43 -9.93
CA ALA A 80 13.44 -14.57 -10.60
C ALA A 80 14.92 -14.32 -10.98
N ASN A 81 15.37 -13.06 -11.02
CA ASN A 81 16.75 -12.65 -11.30
C ASN A 81 17.53 -12.15 -10.06
N GLY A 82 16.93 -12.17 -8.86
CA GLY A 82 17.56 -11.73 -7.61
C GLY A 82 17.72 -10.20 -7.47
N TYR A 83 17.00 -9.39 -8.25
CA TYR A 83 16.98 -7.94 -8.13
C TYR A 83 16.62 -7.45 -6.72
N LEU A 84 15.51 -7.91 -6.13
CA LEU A 84 15.06 -7.51 -4.80
C LEU A 84 16.03 -8.01 -3.73
N ASP A 85 16.56 -9.23 -3.86
CA ASP A 85 17.56 -9.76 -2.91
C ASP A 85 18.83 -8.88 -2.92
N ASN A 86 19.37 -8.56 -4.10
CA ASN A 86 20.50 -7.63 -4.23
C ASN A 86 20.17 -6.25 -3.65
N LEU A 87 18.95 -5.76 -3.85
CA LEU A 87 18.51 -4.48 -3.30
C LEU A 87 18.42 -4.52 -1.77
N PHE A 88 17.96 -5.63 -1.18
CA PHE A 88 17.93 -5.82 0.27
C PHE A 88 19.33 -5.84 0.87
N GLU A 89 20.28 -6.55 0.25
CA GLU A 89 21.69 -6.51 0.65
C GLU A 89 22.23 -5.07 0.64
N ARG A 90 21.97 -4.32 -0.45
CA ARG A 90 22.38 -2.91 -0.54
C ARG A 90 21.73 -2.04 0.55
N LEU A 91 20.44 -2.24 0.85
CA LEU A 91 19.76 -1.52 1.93
C LEU A 91 20.42 -1.76 3.29
N ILE A 92 20.84 -2.99 3.57
CA ILE A 92 21.53 -3.36 4.80
C ILE A 92 22.94 -2.75 4.84
N ASP A 93 23.73 -2.98 3.80
CA ASP A 93 25.17 -2.68 3.79
C ASP A 93 25.48 -1.21 3.53
N GLU A 94 24.79 -0.57 2.58
CA GLU A 94 25.06 0.81 2.18
C GLU A 94 24.24 1.83 2.99
N TYR A 95 23.00 1.47 3.34
CA TYR A 95 22.05 2.40 3.95
C TYR A 95 21.77 2.11 5.43
N ASN A 96 22.36 1.07 6.01
CA ASN A 96 22.14 0.65 7.40
C ASN A 96 20.65 0.45 7.74
N PHE A 97 19.86 -0.04 6.78
CA PHE A 97 18.44 -0.32 6.96
C PHE A 97 18.24 -1.83 7.16
N PRO A 98 17.86 -2.29 8.36
CA PRO A 98 17.75 -3.71 8.67
C PRO A 98 16.46 -4.30 8.08
N VAL A 99 16.52 -4.75 6.83
CA VAL A 99 15.37 -5.30 6.09
C VAL A 99 14.75 -6.50 6.82
N ASP A 100 15.59 -7.36 7.40
CA ASP A 100 15.22 -8.55 8.19
C ASP A 100 14.34 -8.24 9.42
N LYS A 101 14.38 -6.99 9.91
CA LYS A 101 13.62 -6.55 11.10
C LYS A 101 12.55 -5.50 10.76
N ALA A 102 12.35 -5.22 9.47
CA ALA A 102 11.40 -4.23 9.03
C ALA A 102 10.02 -4.83 8.78
N ALA A 103 8.96 -4.06 9.06
CA ALA A 103 7.66 -4.37 8.49
C ALA A 103 7.71 -4.07 6.99
N ILE A 104 7.37 -5.03 6.13
CA ILE A 104 7.44 -4.93 4.67
C ILE A 104 6.04 -4.91 4.08
N PHE A 105 5.78 -3.94 3.21
CA PHE A 105 4.51 -3.82 2.47
C PHE A 105 4.79 -3.72 0.97
N TYR A 106 4.09 -4.54 0.19
CA TYR A 106 4.10 -4.47 -1.27
C TYR A 106 2.84 -3.74 -1.73
N ILE A 107 2.99 -2.57 -2.37
CA ILE A 107 1.87 -1.76 -2.87
C ILE A 107 1.85 -1.83 -4.40
N PHE A 108 0.89 -2.58 -4.93
CA PHE A 108 0.78 -2.87 -6.36
C PHE A 108 -0.63 -2.65 -6.88
N ASP A 109 -0.75 -2.32 -8.15
CA ASP A 109 -2.04 -2.23 -8.84
C ASP A 109 -2.44 -3.60 -9.37
N ARG A 110 -3.69 -4.02 -9.15
CA ARG A 110 -4.24 -5.25 -9.76
C ARG A 110 -4.17 -5.17 -11.31
N ASP A 111 -4.29 -3.98 -11.92
CA ASP A 111 -4.43 -3.70 -13.37
C ASP A 111 -4.51 -4.91 -14.34
N ASN A 112 -5.67 -5.13 -14.96
CA ASN A 112 -5.88 -6.25 -15.89
C ASN A 112 -5.24 -6.14 -17.26
N TYR A 113 -4.54 -5.05 -17.53
CA TYR A 113 -3.76 -4.89 -18.73
C TYR A 113 -2.30 -5.32 -18.54
N SER A 114 -1.73 -5.17 -17.34
CA SER A 114 -0.32 -5.48 -17.06
C SER A 114 -0.13 -6.67 -16.12
N ASN A 115 -1.04 -6.89 -15.17
CA ASN A 115 -0.95 -7.91 -14.14
C ASN A 115 -2.05 -8.97 -14.35
N THR A 116 -1.79 -9.90 -15.27
CA THR A 116 -2.79 -10.86 -15.78
C THR A 116 -2.64 -12.29 -15.28
N ASN A 117 -1.49 -12.64 -14.70
CA ASN A 117 -1.22 -14.00 -14.21
C ASN A 117 -1.92 -14.24 -12.87
N LYS A 118 -3.13 -14.82 -12.93
CA LYS A 118 -3.96 -15.06 -11.74
C LYS A 118 -3.35 -16.07 -10.76
N THR A 119 -2.66 -17.09 -11.26
CA THR A 119 -2.00 -18.11 -10.43
C THR A 119 -0.91 -17.45 -9.60
N LEU A 120 -0.03 -16.70 -10.25
CA LEU A 120 1.00 -15.91 -9.59
C LEU A 120 0.41 -14.96 -8.54
N ILE A 121 -0.60 -14.19 -8.91
CA ILE A 121 -1.24 -13.22 -8.03
C ILE A 121 -1.81 -13.91 -6.77
N SER A 122 -2.48 -15.05 -6.94
CA SER A 122 -3.00 -15.85 -5.83
C SER A 122 -1.88 -16.42 -4.96
N ASP A 123 -0.81 -16.93 -5.56
CA ASP A 123 0.34 -17.49 -4.85
C ASP A 123 1.06 -16.42 -4.02
N LEU A 124 1.25 -15.23 -4.59
CA LEU A 124 1.82 -14.09 -3.87
C LEU A 124 0.92 -13.64 -2.72
N MET A 125 -0.41 -13.54 -2.89
CA MET A 125 -1.31 -13.20 -1.78
C MET A 125 -1.34 -14.27 -0.67
N ASN A 126 -1.18 -15.54 -1.03
CA ASN A 126 -1.06 -16.61 -0.04
C ASN A 126 0.21 -16.49 0.78
N LYS A 127 1.32 -16.12 0.14
CA LYS A 127 2.65 -16.02 0.76
C LYS A 127 2.84 -14.70 1.53
N LEU A 128 2.49 -13.59 0.92
CA LEU A 128 2.73 -12.23 1.43
C LEU A 128 1.51 -11.71 2.20
N ASN A 129 1.23 -12.33 3.35
CA ASN A 129 0.01 -12.09 4.13
C ASN A 129 0.20 -11.41 5.49
N ASN A 130 1.45 -11.19 5.91
CA ASN A 130 1.83 -10.58 7.18
C ASN A 130 3.04 -9.65 6.96
N SER A 131 2.96 -8.43 7.48
CA SER A 131 4.00 -7.42 7.24
C SER A 131 5.33 -7.71 7.94
N ARG A 132 5.35 -8.51 9.01
CA ARG A 132 6.51 -8.73 9.89
C ARG A 132 7.02 -10.16 9.90
N GLU A 133 6.14 -11.13 9.70
CA GLU A 133 6.47 -12.55 9.77
C GLU A 133 6.48 -13.15 8.36
N SER A 134 7.49 -13.97 8.07
CA SER A 134 7.46 -14.88 6.93
C SER A 134 6.58 -16.09 7.26
N ASN A 135 6.09 -16.77 6.23
CA ASN A 135 5.47 -18.08 6.42
C ASN A 135 6.50 -19.19 6.16
N ASP A 136 6.28 -20.39 6.71
CA ASP A 136 7.20 -21.52 6.61
C ASP A 136 7.48 -22.00 5.17
N GLU A 137 6.66 -21.59 4.20
CA GLU A 137 6.75 -22.00 2.79
C GLU A 137 7.43 -20.94 1.88
N TYR A 138 7.75 -19.76 2.44
CA TYR A 138 8.31 -18.65 1.68
C TYR A 138 9.21 -17.77 2.54
N ASP A 139 10.51 -17.79 2.22
CA ASP A 139 11.57 -17.13 2.98
C ASP A 139 11.46 -15.59 3.01
N ARG A 140 10.53 -14.99 2.25
CA ARG A 140 10.29 -13.54 2.26
C ARG A 140 9.06 -13.18 3.08
N GLN A 141 9.27 -12.31 4.05
CA GLN A 141 8.20 -11.66 4.80
C GLN A 141 7.58 -10.50 4.01
N GLY A 142 6.35 -10.13 4.38
CA GLY A 142 5.71 -8.90 3.94
C GLY A 142 4.24 -9.08 3.58
N LEU A 143 3.53 -7.96 3.52
CA LEU A 143 2.10 -7.92 3.23
C LEU A 143 1.87 -7.31 1.84
N LEU A 144 1.31 -8.10 0.92
CA LEU A 144 0.88 -7.63 -0.39
C LEU A 144 -0.48 -6.94 -0.29
N LEU A 145 -0.53 -5.66 -0.62
CA LEU A 145 -1.75 -4.85 -0.67
C LEU A 145 -2.09 -4.58 -2.14
N LEU A 146 -2.90 -5.47 -2.72
CA LEU A 146 -3.28 -5.46 -4.13
C LEU A 146 -4.72 -4.99 -4.30
N SER A 147 -4.92 -3.87 -5.00
CA SER A 147 -6.26 -3.38 -5.37
C SER A 147 -6.20 -2.50 -6.62
N TYR A 148 -7.35 -2.08 -7.17
CA TYR A 148 -7.35 -1.20 -8.35
C TYR A 148 -8.27 0.02 -8.30
N PRO A 149 -7.79 1.16 -8.84
CA PRO A 149 -6.38 1.59 -8.91
C PRO A 149 -5.87 1.81 -7.48
N SER A 150 -4.74 1.23 -7.07
CA SER A 150 -4.30 1.21 -5.68
C SER A 150 -4.06 2.62 -5.13
N ILE A 151 -3.15 3.39 -5.73
CA ILE A 151 -2.72 4.67 -5.16
C ILE A 151 -3.59 5.86 -5.60
N GLU A 152 -4.13 5.86 -6.81
CA GLU A 152 -5.09 6.87 -7.22
C GLU A 152 -6.42 6.75 -6.47
N SER A 153 -6.88 5.53 -6.13
CA SER A 153 -8.08 5.37 -5.27
C SER A 153 -7.83 5.86 -3.85
N PHE A 154 -6.61 5.74 -3.32
CA PHE A 154 -6.26 6.38 -2.05
C PHE A 154 -6.43 7.89 -2.15
N THR A 155 -5.94 8.50 -3.22
CA THR A 155 -6.09 9.95 -3.43
C THR A 155 -7.56 10.33 -3.57
N ALA A 156 -8.38 9.55 -4.29
CA ALA A 156 -9.82 9.80 -4.43
C ALA A 156 -10.56 9.74 -3.08
N SER A 157 -10.34 8.67 -2.32
CA SER A 157 -11.00 8.40 -1.03
C SER A 157 -10.65 9.40 0.07
N ASN A 158 -9.56 10.16 -0.08
CA ASN A 158 -9.25 11.28 0.80
C ASN A 158 -10.24 12.46 0.68
N TYR A 159 -11.00 12.55 -0.42
CA TYR A 159 -11.83 13.73 -0.70
C TYR A 159 -13.27 13.39 -1.11
N ILE A 160 -13.51 12.18 -1.61
CA ILE A 160 -14.80 11.77 -2.15
C ILE A 160 -15.46 10.77 -1.19
N LYS A 161 -16.70 11.06 -0.81
CA LYS A 161 -17.54 10.11 -0.08
C LYS A 161 -18.14 9.10 -1.04
N ASP A 162 -18.36 7.88 -0.58
CA ASP A 162 -18.84 6.76 -1.41
C ASP A 162 -17.92 6.47 -2.61
N THR A 163 -16.60 6.57 -2.40
CA THR A 163 -15.59 6.40 -3.46
C THR A 163 -15.72 5.03 -4.14
N PHE A 164 -16.12 3.98 -3.41
CA PHE A 164 -16.34 2.65 -3.96
C PHE A 164 -17.48 2.56 -4.98
N SER A 165 -18.38 3.55 -5.07
CA SER A 165 -19.39 3.58 -6.14
C SER A 165 -18.85 4.08 -7.48
N ILE A 166 -17.63 4.61 -7.52
CA ILE A 166 -17.00 5.09 -8.75
C ILE A 166 -16.41 3.90 -9.49
N GLU A 167 -16.80 3.76 -10.76
CA GLU A 167 -16.33 2.71 -11.65
C GLU A 167 -15.36 3.28 -12.70
N ILE A 168 -14.18 2.68 -12.81
CA ILE A 168 -13.15 3.08 -13.77
C ILE A 168 -12.57 1.84 -14.45
N GLU A 169 -12.27 1.95 -15.74
CA GLU A 169 -11.59 0.91 -16.51
C GLU A 169 -10.06 1.02 -16.39
N LYS A 170 -9.50 2.23 -16.59
CA LYS A 170 -8.04 2.46 -16.60
C LYS A 170 -7.62 3.49 -15.56
N GLY A 171 -6.46 3.28 -14.93
CA GLY A 171 -5.86 4.25 -14.01
C GLY A 171 -5.63 5.63 -14.64
N ALA A 172 -5.40 5.70 -15.96
CA ALA A 172 -5.33 6.97 -16.70
C ALA A 172 -6.65 7.75 -16.67
N ASP A 173 -7.80 7.08 -16.72
CA ASP A 173 -9.11 7.72 -16.65
C ASP A 173 -9.37 8.27 -15.25
N LEU A 174 -8.95 7.55 -14.20
CA LEU A 174 -9.01 8.05 -12.83
C LEU A 174 -8.11 9.27 -12.64
N LYS A 175 -6.88 9.25 -13.18
CA LYS A 175 -5.97 10.42 -13.14
C LYS A 175 -6.63 11.65 -13.76
N LYS A 176 -7.26 11.49 -14.93
CA LYS A 176 -8.00 12.56 -15.59
C LYS A 176 -9.18 13.04 -14.74
N TYR A 177 -9.98 12.12 -14.21
CA TYR A 177 -11.13 12.40 -13.35
C TYR A 177 -10.76 13.24 -12.12
N LEU A 178 -9.64 12.90 -11.47
CA LEU A 178 -9.12 13.63 -10.30
C LEU A 178 -8.56 15.00 -10.69
N HIS A 179 -7.83 15.09 -11.80
CA HIS A 179 -7.29 16.35 -12.31
C HIS A 179 -8.39 17.36 -12.63
N GLU A 180 -9.46 16.94 -13.31
CA GLU A 180 -10.62 17.79 -13.62
C GLU A 180 -11.32 18.35 -12.38
N ARG A 181 -11.18 17.67 -11.23
CA ARG A 181 -11.71 18.09 -9.92
C ARG A 181 -10.70 18.81 -9.05
N SER A 182 -9.49 19.08 -9.57
CA SER A 182 -8.39 19.65 -8.79
C SER A 182 -8.04 18.84 -7.53
N ILE A 183 -8.25 17.51 -7.59
CA ILE A 183 -7.93 16.58 -6.52
C ILE A 183 -6.50 16.07 -6.72
N GLY A 184 -5.70 16.18 -5.67
CA GLY A 184 -4.31 15.72 -5.68
C GLY A 184 -3.78 15.43 -4.28
N TYR A 185 -2.63 14.75 -4.21
CA TYR A 185 -2.05 14.30 -2.94
C TYR A 185 -1.54 15.45 -2.04
N GLN A 186 -1.29 16.63 -2.60
CA GLN A 186 -0.57 17.72 -1.91
C GLN A 186 -1.29 18.21 -0.65
N LYS A 187 -2.64 18.19 -0.66
CA LYS A 187 -3.49 18.68 0.43
C LYS A 187 -3.97 17.59 1.41
N ILE A 188 -3.53 16.34 1.23
CA ILE A 188 -3.85 15.24 2.15
C ILE A 188 -3.39 15.59 3.56
N ASN A 189 -4.22 15.34 4.57
CA ASN A 189 -3.95 15.61 6.00
C ASN A 189 -4.65 14.54 6.87
N LYS A 190 -4.60 14.65 8.21
CA LYS A 190 -5.22 13.66 9.11
C LYS A 190 -6.72 13.49 8.86
N ASP A 191 -7.46 14.58 8.66
CA ASP A 191 -8.92 14.51 8.45
C ASP A 191 -9.27 13.80 7.13
N THR A 192 -8.53 14.10 6.04
CA THR A 192 -8.75 13.43 4.75
C THR A 192 -8.34 11.96 4.80
N VAL A 193 -7.27 11.63 5.54
CA VAL A 193 -6.86 10.23 5.75
C VAL A 193 -7.92 9.47 6.55
N ALA A 194 -8.52 10.11 7.56
CA ALA A 194 -9.63 9.50 8.32
C ALA A 194 -10.82 9.19 7.41
N LEU A 195 -11.13 10.06 6.45
CA LEU A 195 -12.13 9.77 5.43
C LEU A 195 -11.71 8.57 4.57
N ALA A 196 -10.47 8.54 4.08
CA ALA A 196 -9.98 7.44 3.25
C ALA A 196 -10.03 6.08 3.97
N VAL A 197 -9.72 6.05 5.26
CA VAL A 197 -9.82 4.84 6.10
C VAL A 197 -11.28 4.39 6.22
N ASN A 198 -12.21 5.32 6.48
CA ASN A 198 -13.65 5.01 6.53
C ASN A 198 -14.19 4.50 5.19
N GLU A 199 -13.78 5.12 4.08
CA GLU A 199 -14.18 4.72 2.74
C GLU A 199 -13.65 3.32 2.39
N MET A 200 -12.41 2.99 2.79
CA MET A 200 -11.87 1.64 2.66
C MET A 200 -12.65 0.63 3.52
N ASP A 201 -12.86 0.90 4.81
CA ASP A 201 -13.57 -0.02 5.71
C ASP A 201 -15.00 -0.29 5.22
N LYS A 202 -15.70 0.77 4.78
CA LYS A 202 -17.03 0.66 4.16
C LYS A 202 -17.00 -0.17 2.88
N ALA A 203 -16.00 0.00 2.03
CA ALA A 203 -15.85 -0.77 0.80
C ALA A 203 -15.64 -2.26 1.11
N ILE A 204 -14.73 -2.59 2.02
CA ILE A 204 -14.43 -3.96 2.46
C ILE A 204 -15.70 -4.63 3.03
N LYS A 205 -16.45 -3.95 3.90
CA LYS A 205 -17.74 -4.44 4.41
C LYS A 205 -18.78 -4.64 3.30
N SER A 206 -18.83 -3.74 2.32
CA SER A 206 -19.76 -3.88 1.18
C SER A 206 -19.44 -5.04 0.24
N ILE A 207 -18.21 -5.56 0.28
CA ILE A 207 -17.79 -6.78 -0.43
C ILE A 207 -18.29 -8.04 0.30
N GLY A 208 -18.57 -7.94 1.61
CA GLY A 208 -19.01 -9.05 2.46
C GLY A 208 -18.06 -9.35 3.63
N ILE A 209 -16.97 -8.60 3.77
CA ILE A 209 -15.94 -8.82 4.79
C ILE A 209 -16.24 -7.94 6.01
N GLU A 210 -16.94 -8.50 6.99
CA GLU A 210 -17.33 -7.77 8.21
C GLU A 210 -16.14 -7.48 9.14
N ASN A 211 -15.19 -8.42 9.22
CA ASN A 211 -13.97 -8.31 10.00
C ASN A 211 -12.79 -8.88 9.20
N TYR A 212 -11.61 -8.30 9.37
CA TYR A 212 -10.37 -8.76 8.76
C TYR A 212 -9.25 -8.83 9.79
N ASP A 213 -8.42 -9.86 9.67
CA ASP A 213 -7.26 -10.08 10.53
C ASP A 213 -6.04 -9.37 9.93
N LEU A 214 -5.43 -8.46 10.68
CA LEU A 214 -4.22 -7.74 10.25
C LEU A 214 -2.96 -8.60 10.40
N ASP A 215 -2.96 -9.57 11.33
CA ASP A 215 -1.85 -10.52 11.49
C ASP A 215 -1.88 -11.62 10.43
N ASN A 216 -3.02 -11.79 9.75
CA ASN A 216 -3.15 -12.68 8.59
C ASN A 216 -4.18 -12.15 7.59
N PHE A 217 -3.76 -11.17 6.78
CA PHE A 217 -4.67 -10.48 5.87
C PHE A 217 -5.05 -11.32 4.63
N ARG A 218 -4.51 -12.54 4.49
CA ARG A 218 -4.71 -13.44 3.34
C ARG A 218 -6.18 -13.59 2.96
N GLY A 219 -7.04 -13.90 3.94
CA GLY A 219 -8.45 -14.19 3.70
C GLY A 219 -9.19 -13.00 3.08
N ALA A 220 -9.05 -11.83 3.71
CA ALA A 220 -9.66 -10.60 3.23
C ALA A 220 -9.11 -10.20 1.85
N ASN A 221 -7.79 -10.30 1.65
CA ASN A 221 -7.15 -9.93 0.39
C ASN A 221 -7.62 -10.80 -0.79
N LEU A 222 -7.71 -12.12 -0.59
CA LEU A 222 -8.21 -13.05 -1.62
C LEU A 222 -9.69 -12.82 -1.95
N GLU A 223 -10.51 -12.47 -0.95
CA GLU A 223 -11.92 -12.17 -1.16
C GLU A 223 -12.13 -10.85 -1.92
N ILE A 224 -11.35 -9.81 -1.57
CA ILE A 224 -11.30 -8.54 -2.30
C ILE A 224 -10.89 -8.78 -3.76
N TYR A 225 -9.80 -9.53 -3.98
CA TYR A 225 -9.36 -9.88 -5.32
C TYR A 225 -10.43 -10.64 -6.11
N SER A 226 -11.06 -11.64 -5.50
CA SER A 226 -12.12 -12.44 -6.13
C SER A 226 -13.33 -11.57 -6.51
N TYR A 227 -13.68 -10.60 -5.66
CA TYR A 227 -14.71 -9.61 -5.95
C TYR A 227 -14.33 -8.75 -7.16
N GLU A 228 -13.12 -8.17 -7.15
CA GLU A 228 -12.60 -7.34 -8.24
C GLU A 228 -12.59 -8.10 -9.57
N GLU A 229 -12.14 -9.37 -9.57
CA GLU A 229 -12.14 -10.25 -10.75
C GLU A 229 -13.54 -10.46 -11.30
N LYS A 230 -14.47 -10.82 -10.42
CA LYS A 230 -15.86 -11.10 -10.80
C LYS A 230 -16.54 -9.86 -11.34
N TYR A 231 -16.32 -8.72 -10.70
CA TYR A 231 -16.91 -7.45 -11.10
C TYR A 231 -16.36 -7.01 -12.46
N TYR A 232 -15.05 -7.05 -12.65
CA TYR A 232 -14.43 -6.72 -13.93
C TYR A 232 -14.87 -7.65 -15.05
N ALA A 233 -15.00 -8.96 -14.79
CA ALA A 233 -15.47 -9.91 -15.79
C ALA A 233 -16.85 -9.51 -16.36
N GLN A 234 -17.71 -8.94 -15.53
CA GLN A 234 -19.08 -8.51 -15.86
C GLN A 234 -19.14 -7.11 -16.49
N THR A 235 -18.39 -6.15 -15.96
CA THR A 235 -18.55 -4.72 -16.29
C THR A 235 -17.40 -4.15 -17.14
N LYS A 236 -16.28 -4.86 -17.22
CA LYS A 236 -14.99 -4.36 -17.75
C LYS A 236 -14.45 -3.14 -17.00
N LYS A 237 -14.88 -2.93 -15.76
CA LYS A 237 -14.43 -1.86 -14.89
C LYS A 237 -14.12 -2.40 -13.50
N TYR A 238 -13.41 -1.61 -12.72
CA TYR A 238 -13.19 -1.80 -11.30
C TYR A 238 -13.89 -0.70 -10.51
N LYS A 239 -14.23 -1.02 -9.26
CA LYS A 239 -14.63 -0.03 -8.27
C LYS A 239 -13.42 0.46 -7.52
N LEU A 240 -13.37 1.75 -7.21
CA LEU A 240 -12.21 2.35 -6.56
C LEU A 240 -12.03 1.81 -5.14
N LEU A 241 -10.92 1.10 -4.92
CA LEU A 241 -10.50 0.61 -3.62
C LEU A 241 -8.97 0.76 -3.49
N SER A 242 -8.54 1.30 -2.35
CA SER A 242 -7.13 1.30 -1.97
C SER A 242 -6.93 0.57 -0.66
N LEU A 243 -5.99 -0.37 -0.65
CA LEU A 243 -5.59 -1.08 0.55
C LEU A 243 -4.42 -0.42 1.29
N LEU A 244 -3.92 0.75 0.83
CA LEU A 244 -2.84 1.46 1.54
C LEU A 244 -3.20 1.77 3.00
N CYS A 245 -4.47 2.03 3.29
CA CYS A 245 -4.94 2.26 4.65
C CYS A 245 -4.76 1.04 5.57
N ILE A 246 -4.71 -0.19 5.05
CA ILE A 246 -4.38 -1.40 5.83
C ILE A 246 -2.98 -1.29 6.44
N ALA A 247 -1.99 -0.74 5.72
CA ALA A 247 -0.67 -0.51 6.29
C ALA A 247 -0.70 0.47 7.47
N LEU A 248 -1.60 1.46 7.46
CA LEU A 248 -1.73 2.41 8.58
C LEU A 248 -2.37 1.75 9.82
N LEU A 249 -3.31 0.83 9.59
CA LEU A 249 -3.93 0.02 10.65
C LEU A 249 -2.93 -0.98 11.23
N ASP A 250 -2.22 -1.74 10.38
CA ASP A 250 -1.19 -2.71 10.78
C ASP A 250 -0.07 -2.06 11.60
N LEU A 251 0.42 -0.89 11.19
CA LEU A 251 1.43 -0.15 11.93
C LEU A 251 0.90 0.46 13.24
N GLY A 252 -0.41 0.37 13.49
CA GLY A 252 -1.08 0.97 14.63
C GLY A 252 -0.97 2.49 14.66
N LEU A 253 -0.88 3.12 13.48
CA LEU A 253 -0.91 4.58 13.31
C LEU A 253 -2.33 5.11 13.36
N ILE A 254 -3.28 4.26 12.96
CA ILE A 254 -4.71 4.53 12.97
C ILE A 254 -5.41 3.29 13.57
N ALA A 255 -6.48 3.52 14.32
CA ALA A 255 -7.38 2.47 14.81
C ALA A 255 -8.83 2.78 14.41
N LEU A 256 -9.59 1.71 14.18
CA LEU A 256 -11.04 1.73 14.04
C LEU A 256 -11.64 1.40 15.42
N GLU A 257 -12.40 2.32 15.99
CA GLU A 257 -13.20 2.06 17.18
C GLU A 257 -14.68 1.95 16.77
N ASP A 258 -15.34 0.88 17.21
CA ASP A 258 -16.80 0.79 17.14
C ASP A 258 -17.40 1.85 18.09
N GLU A 259 -18.48 2.50 17.65
CA GLU A 259 -19.24 3.47 18.46
C GLU A 259 -20.02 2.79 19.60
#